data_AF-A0AAE3TMC6-F1
#
_entry.id   AF-A0AAE3TMC6-F1
#
_cell.length_a   1.000
_cell.length_b   1.000
_cell.length_c   1.000
_cell.angle_alpha   90.00
_cell.angle_beta   90.00
_cell.angle_gamma   90.00
#
_symmetry.space_group_name_H-M   'P 1'
#
loop_
_entity.id
_entity.type
_entity.pdbx_description
1 polymer ?
#
loop_
_entity_poly.entity_id
_entity_poly.type
_entity_poly.pdbx_seq_one_letter_code
_entity_poly.pdbx_strand_id
1 'polypeptide(L)'
;MTVQTPGRYRIREAVRRRDRLVVCPRPLAATRLNETATRLLDALCSDTFRSVSDAATEAGVAIEHAASLFAQLQSRGFLEWRPERDPDHRPPVSVVVTVRNEADAIGACLDALAALDYPTFEVVVVDDGSTDGTRDAVRSHPLCESGVARIVAVGSASDPLGIGASRNRGVEAARHDVVAFTDADCRPRPAWLADLVPCLAAHDVVGGRIRPAGDRALDTFEGTHSSLDMGPRAARVDRESATPYLATANLVGRRTVFEAIPFPDRSVAEDVDVCWRAIDAGYDVVYVPEGVVEHDYGGNPEFLRRRVSYGGSEALLAREYGHPSTVAVPVVALVGVLALALLGTLQRAPTVEGLDVVAVLSVGLTVGPASELVAARRAFAPAKLVAALGRSALSRSYALAAELGRYYALVGAVAAALAGLVGFGTLAGPLLFVVGWCLLFPAVVDYLLHRPRVDPLRYAWWYVLDALAYQVGAYRGAVTHRTVAHLAPRTRFALAL
;
A
#
# COMPACT_ATOMS: atom_id res chain seq x y z
N MET A 1 -0.07 -17.48 -21.37
CA MET A 1 1.11 -17.76 -20.51
C MET A 1 1.47 -16.46 -19.84
N THR A 2 1.27 -16.31 -18.54
CA THR A 2 1.69 -15.12 -17.80
C THR A 2 3.20 -15.04 -17.87
N VAL A 3 3.73 -14.00 -18.52
CA VAL A 3 5.16 -13.68 -18.49
C VAL A 3 5.52 -13.54 -17.01
N GLN A 4 6.44 -14.35 -16.52
CA GLN A 4 6.82 -14.30 -15.12
C GLN A 4 7.75 -13.10 -14.92
N THR A 5 7.28 -12.10 -14.19
CA THR A 5 8.08 -10.97 -13.69
C THR A 5 9.42 -11.46 -13.13
N PRO A 6 10.55 -11.11 -13.77
CA PRO A 6 11.89 -11.53 -13.36
C PRO A 6 12.18 -11.18 -11.90
N GLY A 7 13.03 -11.94 -11.23
CA GLY A 7 13.50 -11.56 -9.91
C GLY A 7 14.14 -12.67 -9.13
N ARG A 8 14.53 -12.31 -7.91
CA ARG A 8 15.37 -13.12 -7.05
C ARG A 8 14.61 -13.54 -5.81
N TYR A 9 14.91 -14.74 -5.32
CA TYR A 9 14.21 -15.36 -4.20
C TYR A 9 15.16 -15.74 -3.08
N ARG A 10 14.64 -15.70 -1.85
CA ARG A 10 15.27 -16.29 -0.67
C ARG A 10 14.22 -16.92 0.24
N ILE A 11 14.63 -17.84 1.10
CA ILE A 11 13.74 -18.44 2.10
C ILE A 11 13.50 -17.41 3.21
N ARG A 12 12.24 -17.21 3.63
CA ARG A 12 11.94 -16.35 4.78
C ARG A 12 12.57 -16.92 6.04
N GLU A 13 13.17 -16.06 6.85
CA GLU A 13 13.88 -16.46 8.08
C GLU A 13 13.00 -17.28 9.05
N ALA A 14 11.69 -17.05 9.06
CA ALA A 14 10.75 -17.76 9.93
C ALA A 14 10.42 -19.19 9.46
N VAL A 15 10.74 -19.56 8.21
CA VAL A 15 10.39 -20.86 7.64
C VAL A 15 11.24 -21.96 8.26
N ARG A 16 10.62 -23.12 8.53
CA ARG A 16 11.27 -24.31 9.05
C ARG A 16 10.97 -25.49 8.14
N ARG A 17 11.96 -26.38 7.99
CA ARG A 17 11.87 -27.57 7.15
C ARG A 17 12.09 -28.82 8.02
N ARG A 18 11.30 -29.86 7.76
CA ARG A 18 11.46 -31.19 8.35
C ARG A 18 11.11 -32.21 7.29
N ASP A 19 12.10 -32.92 6.77
CA ASP A 19 11.98 -33.79 5.61
C ASP A 19 11.36 -33.04 4.41
N ARG A 20 10.25 -33.57 3.88
CA ARG A 20 9.47 -32.95 2.80
C ARG A 20 8.46 -31.91 3.29
N LEU A 21 8.39 -31.61 4.59
CA LEU A 21 7.44 -30.64 5.14
C LEU A 21 8.10 -29.28 5.31
N VAL A 22 7.47 -28.24 4.77
CA VAL A 22 7.85 -26.84 4.95
C VAL A 22 6.75 -26.14 5.72
N VAL A 23 7.12 -25.42 6.78
CA VAL A 23 6.17 -24.72 7.64
C VAL A 23 6.64 -23.30 7.91
N CYS A 24 5.75 -22.34 7.72
CA CYS A 24 5.93 -20.95 8.10
C CYS A 24 5.02 -20.68 9.31
N PRO A 25 5.51 -20.02 10.39
CA PRO A 25 4.68 -19.67 11.54
C PRO A 25 4.04 -18.27 11.40
N ARG A 26 4.38 -17.51 10.35
CA ARG A 26 3.98 -16.10 10.11
C ARG A 26 3.93 -15.76 8.60
N PRO A 27 2.78 -15.91 7.92
CA PRO A 27 1.54 -16.51 8.41
C PRO A 27 1.71 -18.01 8.69
N LEU A 28 0.82 -18.59 9.50
CA LEU A 28 0.82 -20.03 9.71
C LEU A 28 0.45 -20.72 8.39
N ALA A 29 1.42 -21.37 7.75
CA ALA A 29 1.23 -22.08 6.49
C ALA A 29 2.08 -23.35 6.51
N ALA A 30 1.55 -24.44 5.96
CA ALA A 30 2.27 -25.70 5.85
C ALA A 30 2.08 -26.33 4.47
N THR A 31 3.15 -26.85 3.89
CA THR A 31 3.08 -27.57 2.62
C THR A 31 4.03 -28.75 2.59
N ARG A 32 3.67 -29.79 1.85
CA ARG A 32 4.54 -30.93 1.58
C ARG A 32 5.11 -30.79 0.17
N LEU A 33 6.43 -30.90 0.06
CA LEU A 33 7.15 -30.86 -1.20
C LEU A 33 7.32 -32.27 -1.78
N ASN A 34 7.34 -32.37 -3.10
CA ASN A 34 7.88 -33.54 -3.79
C ASN A 34 9.42 -33.40 -3.91
N GLU A 35 10.09 -34.42 -4.44
CA GLU A 35 11.56 -34.44 -4.52
C GLU A 35 12.13 -33.29 -5.38
N THR A 36 11.50 -32.98 -6.51
CA THR A 36 11.92 -31.87 -7.38
C THR A 36 11.81 -30.53 -6.66
N ALA A 37 10.71 -30.29 -5.95
CA ALA A 37 10.52 -29.06 -5.18
C ALA A 37 11.46 -28.98 -3.97
N THR A 38 11.80 -30.12 -3.35
CA THR A 38 12.80 -30.18 -2.29
C THR A 38 14.17 -29.72 -2.80
N ARG A 39 14.63 -30.26 -3.95
CA ARG A 39 15.90 -29.86 -4.57
C ARG A 39 15.95 -28.37 -4.94
N LEU A 40 14.88 -27.85 -5.54
CA LEU A 40 14.78 -26.42 -5.85
C LEU A 40 14.86 -25.53 -4.61
N LEU A 41 14.20 -25.95 -3.51
CA LEU A 41 14.25 -25.20 -2.27
C LEU A 41 15.60 -25.36 -1.56
N ASP A 42 16.31 -26.47 -1.73
CA ASP A 42 17.68 -26.66 -1.22
C ASP A 42 18.69 -25.73 -1.89
N ALA A 43 18.43 -25.34 -3.14
CA ALA A 43 19.22 -24.32 -3.84
C ALA A 43 18.98 -22.89 -3.29
N LEU A 44 18.01 -22.66 -2.39
CA LEU A 44 17.78 -21.34 -1.78
C LEU A 44 18.29 -21.28 -0.33
N CYS A 45 18.78 -20.11 0.05
CA CYS A 45 19.22 -19.80 1.42
C CYS A 45 18.32 -18.74 2.06
N SER A 46 18.42 -18.54 3.38
CA SER A 46 17.74 -17.44 4.07
C SER A 46 18.45 -16.09 3.94
N ASP A 47 19.76 -16.11 3.70
CA ASP A 47 20.59 -14.91 3.89
C ASP A 47 20.85 -14.16 2.57
N THR A 48 20.75 -14.87 1.44
CA THR A 48 21.09 -14.34 0.11
C THR A 48 19.96 -14.59 -0.89
N PHE A 49 19.64 -13.56 -1.68
CA PHE A 49 18.74 -13.68 -2.82
C PHE A 49 19.43 -14.37 -4.01
N ARG A 50 18.76 -15.33 -4.65
CA ARG A 50 19.25 -16.01 -5.85
C ARG A 50 18.29 -15.85 -7.02
N SER A 51 18.84 -15.77 -8.23
CA SER A 51 18.02 -15.76 -9.44
C SER A 51 17.34 -17.13 -9.61
N VAL A 52 16.22 -17.14 -10.34
CA VAL A 52 15.55 -18.40 -10.66
C VAL A 52 16.46 -19.30 -11.52
N SER A 53 17.20 -18.69 -12.45
CA SER A 53 18.08 -19.41 -13.39
C SER A 53 19.18 -20.19 -12.66
N ASP A 54 19.83 -19.57 -11.67
CA ASP A 54 20.89 -20.22 -10.89
C ASP A 54 20.33 -21.40 -10.08
N ALA A 55 19.19 -21.19 -9.42
CA ALA A 55 18.56 -22.23 -8.60
C ALA A 55 18.03 -23.39 -9.46
N ALA A 56 17.48 -23.08 -10.64
CA ALA A 56 16.98 -24.07 -11.60
C ALA A 56 18.13 -24.93 -12.16
N THR A 57 19.25 -24.30 -12.52
CA THR A 57 20.45 -24.96 -13.02
C THR A 57 21.04 -25.91 -11.99
N GLU A 58 21.20 -25.45 -10.74
CA GLU A 58 21.72 -26.27 -9.64
C GLU A 58 20.82 -27.47 -9.31
N ALA A 59 19.49 -27.26 -9.33
CA ALA A 59 18.54 -28.32 -9.04
C ALA A 59 18.33 -29.31 -10.22
N GLY A 60 18.82 -28.96 -11.42
CA GLY A 60 18.56 -29.71 -12.65
C GLY A 60 17.08 -29.71 -13.04
N VAL A 61 16.42 -28.54 -12.96
CA VAL A 61 14.99 -28.37 -13.25
C VAL A 61 14.82 -27.27 -14.29
N ALA A 62 13.81 -27.40 -15.17
CA ALA A 62 13.47 -26.37 -16.15
C ALA A 62 13.11 -25.05 -15.44
N ILE A 63 13.56 -23.91 -16.01
CA ILE A 63 13.44 -22.59 -15.40
C ILE A 63 11.98 -22.18 -15.18
N GLU A 64 11.07 -22.56 -16.08
CA GLU A 64 9.64 -22.26 -16.01
C GLU A 64 8.98 -22.98 -14.82
N HIS A 65 9.39 -24.22 -14.56
CA HIS A 65 8.92 -24.98 -13.40
C HIS A 65 9.47 -24.42 -12.09
N ALA A 66 10.74 -24.01 -12.08
CA ALA A 66 11.36 -23.37 -10.92
C ALA A 66 10.66 -22.05 -10.58
N ALA A 67 10.45 -21.19 -11.57
CA ALA A 67 9.78 -19.91 -11.42
C ALA A 67 8.32 -20.09 -10.95
N SER A 68 7.59 -21.06 -11.50
CA SER A 68 6.21 -21.36 -11.10
C SER A 68 6.14 -21.82 -9.64
N LEU A 69 7.03 -22.73 -9.23
CA LEU A 69 7.12 -23.15 -7.83
C LEU A 69 7.47 -21.99 -6.90
N PHE A 70 8.45 -21.16 -7.25
CA PHE A 70 8.86 -20.03 -6.41
C PHE A 70 7.75 -18.99 -6.26
N ALA A 71 7.00 -18.68 -7.33
CA ALA A 71 5.84 -17.82 -7.25
C ALA A 71 4.75 -18.39 -6.32
N GLN A 72 4.49 -19.70 -6.37
CA GLN A 72 3.53 -20.37 -5.47
C GLN A 72 4.00 -20.38 -4.01
N LEU A 73 5.30 -20.59 -3.77
CA LEU A 73 5.86 -20.58 -2.41
C LEU A 73 5.92 -19.16 -1.84
N GLN A 74 6.18 -18.15 -2.68
CA GLN A 74 6.11 -16.73 -2.32
C GLN A 74 4.68 -16.33 -1.94
N SER A 75 3.67 -16.67 -2.75
CA SER A 75 2.28 -16.30 -2.46
C SER A 75 1.75 -16.92 -1.17
N ARG A 76 2.33 -18.05 -0.75
CA ARG A 76 2.05 -18.71 0.54
C ARG A 76 2.94 -18.23 1.69
N GLY A 77 3.78 -17.24 1.46
CA GLY A 77 4.62 -16.60 2.47
C GLY A 77 5.80 -17.45 2.94
N PHE A 78 6.30 -18.38 2.12
CA PHE A 78 7.53 -19.14 2.39
C PHE A 78 8.78 -18.46 1.84
N LEU A 79 8.66 -17.76 0.71
CA LEU A 79 9.78 -17.06 0.08
C LEU A 79 9.60 -15.55 0.16
N GLU A 80 10.73 -14.85 0.22
CA GLU A 80 10.83 -13.44 -0.10
C GLU A 80 11.28 -13.29 -1.54
N TRP A 81 10.79 -12.23 -2.18
CA TRP A 81 11.10 -11.89 -3.55
C TRP A 81 11.60 -10.45 -3.63
N ARG A 82 12.51 -10.19 -4.56
CA ARG A 82 12.93 -8.85 -4.96
C ARG A 82 13.07 -8.79 -6.49
N PRO A 83 12.87 -7.62 -7.10
CA PRO A 83 13.05 -7.45 -8.54
C PRO A 83 14.49 -7.76 -8.95
N GLU A 84 14.64 -8.22 -10.19
CA GLU A 84 15.95 -8.37 -10.81
C GLU A 84 16.49 -6.97 -11.10
N ARG A 85 17.79 -6.76 -10.94
CA ARG A 85 18.42 -5.47 -11.22
C ARG A 85 19.81 -5.66 -11.76
N ASP A 86 20.19 -4.75 -12.65
CA ASP A 86 21.55 -4.63 -13.15
C ASP A 86 22.16 -3.33 -12.59
N PRO A 87 23.07 -3.40 -11.60
CA PRO A 87 23.70 -2.21 -11.01
C PRO A 87 24.45 -1.31 -12.01
N ASP A 88 24.85 -1.86 -13.15
CA ASP A 88 25.55 -1.15 -14.22
C ASP A 88 24.56 -0.48 -15.20
N HIS A 89 23.26 -0.82 -15.13
CA HIS A 89 22.21 -0.15 -15.88
C HIS A 89 21.89 1.23 -15.29
N ARG A 90 22.65 2.24 -15.75
CA ARG A 90 22.51 3.64 -15.33
C ARG A 90 22.31 4.61 -16.51
N PRO A 91 21.24 4.46 -17.30
CA PRO A 91 20.93 5.41 -18.36
C PRO A 91 20.65 6.82 -17.80
N PRO A 92 20.83 7.89 -18.59
CA PRO A 92 20.37 9.23 -18.23
C PRO A 92 18.87 9.29 -17.89
N VAL A 93 18.48 10.12 -16.93
CA VAL A 93 17.09 10.22 -16.41
C VAL A 93 16.55 11.65 -16.52
N SER A 94 15.32 11.81 -16.99
CA SER A 94 14.58 13.08 -16.86
C SER A 94 13.69 13.01 -15.62
N VAL A 95 14.01 13.78 -14.59
CA VAL A 95 13.20 13.89 -13.37
C VAL A 95 12.12 14.96 -13.58
N VAL A 96 10.87 14.56 -13.59
CA VAL A 96 9.70 15.43 -13.71
C VAL A 96 9.22 15.79 -12.30
N VAL A 97 9.17 17.09 -12.02
CA VAL A 97 8.63 17.66 -10.77
C VAL A 97 7.41 18.48 -11.11
N THR A 98 6.21 18.03 -10.73
CA THR A 98 4.99 18.84 -10.89
C THR A 98 4.83 19.80 -9.72
N VAL A 99 4.49 21.05 -10.03
CA VAL A 99 4.38 22.10 -9.01
C VAL A 99 3.23 23.06 -9.29
N ARG A 100 2.56 23.48 -8.21
CA ARG A 100 1.63 24.62 -8.23
C ARG A 100 1.52 25.25 -6.84
N ASN A 101 1.93 26.51 -6.72
CA ASN A 101 1.92 27.26 -5.47
C ASN A 101 2.67 26.55 -4.32
N GLU A 102 3.94 26.23 -4.55
CA GLU A 102 4.82 25.55 -3.60
C GLU A 102 6.12 26.33 -3.38
N ALA A 103 6.04 27.67 -3.31
CA ALA A 103 7.23 28.52 -3.15
C ALA A 103 8.05 28.14 -1.90
N ASP A 104 7.39 27.68 -0.84
CA ASP A 104 8.00 27.28 0.42
C ASP A 104 8.65 25.88 0.38
N ALA A 105 8.18 24.98 -0.49
CA ALA A 105 8.59 23.58 -0.51
C ALA A 105 9.58 23.25 -1.64
N ILE A 106 9.43 23.90 -2.81
CA ILE A 106 10.17 23.55 -4.02
C ILE A 106 11.69 23.66 -3.87
N GLY A 107 12.17 24.62 -3.06
CA GLY A 107 13.60 24.77 -2.78
C GLY A 107 14.21 23.50 -2.15
N ALA A 108 13.55 22.94 -1.13
CA ALA A 108 14.02 21.74 -0.46
C ALA A 108 13.95 20.49 -1.38
N CYS A 109 12.98 20.43 -2.30
CA CYS A 109 12.93 19.39 -3.32
C CYS A 109 14.13 19.50 -4.28
N LEU A 110 14.43 20.70 -4.77
CA LEU A 110 15.57 20.93 -5.66
C LEU A 110 16.92 20.70 -4.97
N ASP A 111 17.05 21.04 -3.69
CA ASP A 111 18.24 20.72 -2.87
C ASP A 111 18.44 19.19 -2.78
N ALA A 112 17.36 18.44 -2.53
CA ALA A 112 17.41 16.97 -2.48
C ALA A 112 17.80 16.36 -3.83
N LEU A 113 17.28 16.91 -4.93
CA LEU A 113 17.65 16.50 -6.28
C LEU A 113 19.12 16.84 -6.62
N ALA A 114 19.64 17.96 -6.12
CA ALA A 114 21.05 18.33 -6.29
C ALA A 114 22.01 17.38 -5.56
N ALA A 115 21.53 16.69 -4.53
CA ALA A 115 22.30 15.75 -3.72
C ALA A 115 22.25 14.29 -4.23
N LEU A 116 21.64 14.03 -5.38
CA LEU A 116 21.52 12.66 -5.92
C LEU A 116 22.89 12.08 -6.31
N ASP A 117 23.11 10.83 -5.90
CA ASP A 117 24.23 9.98 -6.34
C ASP A 117 23.85 9.26 -7.64
N TYR A 118 23.81 10.01 -8.73
CA TYR A 118 23.47 9.49 -10.05
C TYR A 118 24.23 10.21 -11.17
N PRO A 119 24.80 9.49 -12.16
CA PRO A 119 25.79 10.05 -13.06
C PRO A 119 25.24 11.10 -14.05
N THR A 120 23.99 10.97 -14.50
CA THR A 120 23.43 11.90 -15.50
C THR A 120 21.92 11.99 -15.35
N PHE A 121 21.42 13.19 -15.12
CA PHE A 121 19.99 13.47 -15.12
C PHE A 121 19.72 14.94 -15.47
N GLU A 122 18.50 15.24 -15.91
CA GLU A 122 17.93 16.59 -15.93
C GLU A 122 16.74 16.67 -14.98
N VAL A 123 16.35 17.89 -14.60
CA VAL A 123 15.13 18.17 -13.83
C VAL A 123 14.20 19.06 -14.67
N VAL A 124 12.98 18.58 -14.90
CA VAL A 124 11.91 19.29 -15.59
C VAL A 124 10.86 19.67 -14.55
N VAL A 125 10.90 20.92 -14.09
CA VAL A 125 9.89 21.46 -13.19
C VAL A 125 8.69 21.93 -14.01
N VAL A 126 7.57 21.25 -13.89
CA VAL A 126 6.33 21.56 -14.61
C VAL A 126 5.42 22.40 -13.73
N ASP A 127 5.31 23.68 -14.03
CA ASP A 127 4.53 24.65 -13.26
C ASP A 127 3.12 24.82 -13.82
N ASP A 128 2.10 24.41 -13.07
CA ASP A 128 0.69 24.47 -13.47
C ASP A 128 0.00 25.78 -13.03
N GLY A 129 0.60 26.90 -13.42
CA GLY A 129 0.03 28.23 -13.20
C GLY A 129 0.18 28.78 -11.78
N SER A 130 1.38 28.70 -11.18
CA SER A 130 1.64 29.28 -9.85
C SER A 130 1.59 30.81 -9.82
N THR A 131 1.24 31.36 -8.65
CA THR A 131 1.09 32.80 -8.39
C THR A 131 1.82 33.30 -7.13
N ASP A 132 2.47 32.40 -6.39
CA ASP A 132 3.03 32.63 -5.04
C ASP A 132 4.56 32.86 -5.01
N GLY A 133 5.18 33.03 -6.17
CA GLY A 133 6.64 33.13 -6.29
C GLY A 133 7.37 31.81 -6.57
N THR A 134 6.65 30.67 -6.69
CA THR A 134 7.23 29.36 -7.05
C THR A 134 8.19 29.45 -8.24
N ARG A 135 7.79 30.13 -9.31
CA ARG A 135 8.59 30.24 -10.54
C ARG A 135 9.92 30.94 -10.30
N ASP A 136 9.94 31.94 -9.43
CA ASP A 136 11.15 32.71 -9.13
C ASP A 136 12.07 31.90 -8.22
N ALA A 137 11.51 31.16 -7.24
CA ALA A 137 12.26 30.22 -6.41
C ALA A 137 12.94 29.11 -7.23
N VAL A 138 12.25 28.58 -8.25
CA VAL A 138 12.85 27.60 -9.17
C VAL A 138 13.99 28.23 -9.99
N ARG A 139 13.74 29.40 -10.59
CA ARG A 139 14.72 30.05 -11.49
C ARG A 139 15.99 30.50 -10.77
N SER A 140 15.89 30.89 -9.50
CA SER A 140 17.05 31.29 -8.69
C SER A 140 17.82 30.12 -8.11
N HIS A 141 17.34 28.88 -8.26
CA HIS A 141 18.00 27.70 -7.71
C HIS A 141 19.28 27.36 -8.49
N PRO A 142 20.40 26.97 -7.83
CA PRO A 142 21.66 26.63 -8.51
C PRO A 142 21.57 25.51 -9.57
N LEU A 143 20.60 24.61 -9.46
CA LEU A 143 20.33 23.62 -10.52
C LEU A 143 19.87 24.26 -11.84
N CYS A 144 19.12 25.36 -11.78
CA CYS A 144 18.72 26.09 -12.99
C CYS A 144 19.92 26.84 -13.59
N GLU A 145 20.75 27.45 -12.75
CA GLU A 145 21.97 28.16 -13.19
C GLU A 145 22.96 27.22 -13.90
N SER A 146 23.11 26.00 -13.40
CA SER A 146 23.96 24.97 -14.01
C SER A 146 23.35 24.32 -15.27
N GLY A 147 22.09 24.62 -15.60
CA GLY A 147 21.37 24.05 -16.73
C GLY A 147 20.87 22.61 -16.51
N VAL A 148 21.01 22.06 -15.30
CA VAL A 148 20.49 20.74 -14.93
C VAL A 148 18.98 20.77 -14.76
N ALA A 149 18.45 21.84 -14.15
CA ALA A 149 17.02 22.06 -13.99
C ALA A 149 16.50 23.13 -14.96
N ARG A 150 15.24 22.99 -15.35
CA ARG A 150 14.50 24.02 -16.08
C ARG A 150 13.02 23.96 -15.76
N ILE A 151 12.36 25.10 -15.92
CA ILE A 151 10.93 25.25 -15.73
C ILE A 151 10.17 25.19 -17.05
N VAL A 152 9.06 24.45 -17.07
CA VAL A 152 8.09 24.40 -18.16
C VAL A 152 6.76 24.87 -17.59
N ALA A 153 6.33 26.07 -17.98
CA ALA A 153 5.04 26.60 -17.56
C ALA A 153 3.92 25.97 -18.41
N VAL A 154 2.93 25.41 -17.72
CA VAL A 154 1.74 24.82 -18.29
C VAL A 154 0.51 25.45 -17.61
N GLY A 155 -0.64 25.41 -18.28
CA GLY A 155 -1.88 25.97 -17.74
C GLY A 155 -1.77 27.46 -17.38
N SER A 156 -2.71 27.91 -16.54
CA SER A 156 -2.71 29.26 -15.97
C SER A 156 -3.32 29.26 -14.58
N ALA A 157 -3.14 30.36 -13.82
CA ALA A 157 -3.72 30.48 -12.49
C ALA A 157 -5.25 30.28 -12.47
N SER A 158 -5.94 30.78 -13.50
CA SER A 158 -7.39 30.68 -13.69
C SER A 158 -7.85 29.36 -14.32
N ASP A 159 -6.96 28.67 -15.01
CA ASP A 159 -7.26 27.45 -15.79
C ASP A 159 -6.07 26.47 -15.70
N PRO A 160 -5.90 25.81 -14.54
CA PRO A 160 -4.87 24.80 -14.34
C PRO A 160 -5.18 23.52 -15.12
N LEU A 161 -4.16 22.86 -15.66
CA LEU A 161 -4.32 21.58 -16.34
C LEU A 161 -4.55 20.41 -15.38
N GLY A 162 -4.10 20.53 -14.12
CA GLY A 162 -4.15 19.43 -13.16
C GLY A 162 -2.92 18.52 -13.21
N ILE A 163 -2.80 17.66 -12.18
CA ILE A 163 -1.56 16.93 -11.89
C ILE A 163 -1.23 15.88 -12.95
N GLY A 164 -2.22 15.09 -13.41
CA GLY A 164 -2.01 14.08 -14.45
C GLY A 164 -1.57 14.70 -15.79
N ALA A 165 -2.27 15.74 -16.23
CA ALA A 165 -1.91 16.46 -17.44
C ALA A 165 -0.53 17.13 -17.33
N SER A 166 -0.19 17.70 -16.18
CA SER A 166 1.14 18.27 -15.92
C SER A 166 2.25 17.22 -16.00
N ARG A 167 2.02 16.01 -15.48
CA ARG A 167 2.97 14.90 -15.64
C ARG A 167 3.16 14.50 -17.10
N ASN A 168 2.08 14.46 -17.88
CA ASN A 168 2.19 14.22 -19.33
C ASN A 168 3.02 15.30 -20.04
N ARG A 169 2.86 16.58 -19.67
CA ARG A 169 3.71 17.66 -20.19
C ARG A 169 5.17 17.51 -19.79
N GLY A 170 5.42 16.99 -18.59
CA GLY A 170 6.75 16.61 -18.15
C GLY A 170 7.37 15.51 -19.02
N VAL A 171 6.59 14.47 -19.35
CA VAL A 171 7.01 13.39 -20.27
C VAL A 171 7.30 13.93 -21.67
N GLU A 172 6.42 14.77 -22.23
CA GLU A 172 6.63 15.43 -23.53
C GLU A 172 7.91 16.27 -23.56
N ALA A 173 8.21 16.94 -22.44
CA ALA A 173 9.38 17.78 -22.32
C ALA A 173 10.67 17.00 -22.00
N ALA A 174 10.59 15.73 -21.58
CA ALA A 174 11.73 14.93 -21.18
C ALA A 174 12.68 14.64 -22.36
N ARG A 175 13.98 14.84 -22.15
CA ARG A 175 15.05 14.59 -23.13
C ARG A 175 15.55 13.16 -23.12
N HIS A 176 15.36 12.44 -22.01
CA HIS A 176 15.87 11.09 -21.82
C HIS A 176 14.77 10.03 -21.97
N ASP A 177 15.19 8.80 -22.26
CA ASP A 177 14.28 7.66 -22.43
C ASP A 177 13.80 7.06 -21.10
N VAL A 178 14.37 7.48 -19.98
CA VAL A 178 13.91 7.14 -18.63
C VAL A 178 13.36 8.40 -17.97
N VAL A 179 12.13 8.30 -17.44
CA VAL A 179 11.45 9.37 -16.72
C VAL A 179 11.23 8.95 -15.28
N ALA A 180 11.64 9.79 -14.34
CA ALA A 180 11.31 9.66 -12.92
C ALA A 180 10.36 10.79 -12.50
N PHE A 181 9.46 10.52 -11.57
CA PHE A 181 8.51 11.48 -11.05
C PHE A 181 8.70 11.66 -9.55
N THR A 182 8.62 12.92 -9.11
CA THR A 182 8.50 13.32 -7.71
C THR A 182 7.65 14.59 -7.64
N ASP A 183 7.11 14.91 -6.47
CA ASP A 183 6.33 16.14 -6.27
C ASP A 183 7.18 17.24 -5.62
N ALA A 184 6.70 18.49 -5.65
CA ALA A 184 7.44 19.65 -5.14
C ALA A 184 7.59 19.68 -3.60
N ASP A 185 6.73 18.95 -2.88
CA ASP A 185 6.76 18.74 -1.43
C ASP A 185 7.52 17.46 -1.03
N CYS A 186 8.24 16.85 -1.98
CA CYS A 186 9.02 15.64 -1.78
C CYS A 186 10.52 15.89 -1.82
N ARG A 187 11.28 15.05 -1.09
CA ARG A 187 12.73 15.09 -0.93
C ARG A 187 13.28 13.69 -1.22
N PRO A 188 13.67 13.40 -2.47
CA PRO A 188 14.30 12.14 -2.81
C PRO A 188 15.60 11.93 -2.03
N ARG A 189 15.85 10.71 -1.54
CA ARG A 189 17.13 10.41 -0.87
C ARG A 189 18.27 10.35 -1.89
N PRO A 190 19.55 10.56 -1.47
CA PRO A 190 20.68 10.58 -2.38
C PRO A 190 20.78 9.35 -3.30
N ALA A 191 20.50 8.15 -2.78
CA ALA A 191 20.54 6.91 -3.55
C ALA A 191 19.28 6.62 -4.39
N TRP A 192 18.27 7.51 -4.40
CA TRP A 192 16.94 7.24 -4.97
C TRP A 192 16.99 6.66 -6.39
N LEU A 193 17.63 7.35 -7.34
CA LEU A 193 17.76 6.85 -8.71
C LEU A 193 18.69 5.61 -8.80
N ALA A 194 19.76 5.57 -7.99
CA ALA A 194 20.68 4.44 -7.93
C ALA A 194 20.05 3.14 -7.38
N ASP A 195 18.96 3.26 -6.62
CA ASP A 195 18.19 2.13 -6.10
C ASP A 195 17.10 1.68 -7.07
N LEU A 196 16.44 2.61 -7.77
CA LEU A 196 15.30 2.28 -8.64
C LEU A 196 15.70 1.98 -10.09
N VAL A 197 16.52 2.83 -10.72
CA VAL A 197 16.82 2.75 -12.16
C VAL A 197 17.45 1.43 -12.59
N PRO A 198 18.37 0.81 -11.83
CA PRO A 198 18.91 -0.52 -12.13
C PRO A 198 17.86 -1.62 -12.38
N CYS A 199 16.66 -1.48 -11.81
CA CYS A 199 15.57 -2.44 -12.01
C CYS A 199 14.97 -2.34 -13.42
N LEU A 200 15.10 -1.20 -14.11
CA LEU A 200 14.61 -1.02 -15.49
C LEU A 200 15.33 -1.89 -16.53
N ALA A 201 16.44 -2.54 -16.14
CA ALA A 201 17.09 -3.56 -16.97
C ALA A 201 16.18 -4.79 -17.19
N ALA A 202 15.27 -5.08 -16.26
CA ALA A 202 14.39 -6.25 -16.29
C ALA A 202 12.89 -5.91 -16.15
N HIS A 203 12.56 -4.64 -15.86
CA HIS A 203 11.21 -4.17 -15.54
C HIS A 203 10.87 -2.90 -16.32
N ASP A 204 9.59 -2.57 -16.45
CA ASP A 204 9.13 -1.42 -17.25
C ASP A 204 8.85 -0.18 -16.41
N VAL A 205 8.27 -0.39 -15.22
CA VAL A 205 7.93 0.66 -14.25
C VAL A 205 8.33 0.20 -12.85
N VAL A 206 9.01 1.08 -12.12
CA VAL A 206 9.56 0.82 -10.80
C VAL A 206 9.13 1.95 -9.88
N GLY A 207 8.63 1.63 -8.70
CA GLY A 207 8.29 2.62 -7.69
C GLY A 207 8.98 2.34 -6.39
N GLY A 208 9.18 3.40 -5.60
CA GLY A 208 9.90 3.33 -4.35
C GLY A 208 9.01 3.59 -3.13
N ARG A 209 9.62 3.49 -1.96
CA ARG A 209 8.95 3.74 -0.68
C ARG A 209 8.81 5.22 -0.40
N ILE A 210 7.64 5.64 0.08
CA ILE A 210 7.41 6.99 0.59
C ILE A 210 7.50 6.99 2.11
N ARG A 211 8.25 7.95 2.65
CA ARG A 211 8.41 8.18 4.09
C ARG A 211 8.05 9.63 4.41
N PRO A 212 7.64 9.96 5.63
CA PRO A 212 7.42 11.35 6.01
C PRO A 212 8.73 12.15 6.06
N ALA A 213 8.68 13.39 5.60
CA ALA A 213 9.72 14.38 5.84
C ALA A 213 9.46 15.06 7.20
N GLY A 214 10.35 14.86 8.17
CA GLY A 214 10.24 15.46 9.50
C GLY A 214 9.88 14.47 10.62
N ASP A 215 9.75 15.00 11.83
CA ASP A 215 9.59 14.26 13.08
C ASP A 215 8.41 14.75 13.94
N ARG A 216 7.53 15.59 13.38
CA ARG A 216 6.31 16.01 14.08
C ARG A 216 5.47 14.79 14.39
N ALA A 217 4.53 14.96 15.31
CA ALA A 217 3.68 13.85 15.73
C ALA A 217 2.77 13.33 14.60
N LEU A 218 2.35 14.19 13.66
CA LEU A 218 1.70 13.79 12.40
C LEU A 218 2.66 13.04 11.47
N ASP A 219 3.89 13.53 11.28
CA ASP A 219 4.91 12.87 10.46
C ASP A 219 5.20 11.46 11.00
N THR A 220 5.31 11.33 12.32
CA THR A 220 5.47 10.05 13.01
C THR A 220 4.29 9.12 12.77
N PHE A 221 3.05 9.64 12.77
CA PHE A 221 1.85 8.87 12.43
C PHE A 221 1.89 8.39 10.98
N GLU A 222 2.12 9.27 10.00
CA GLU A 222 2.29 8.93 8.58
C GLU A 222 3.43 7.90 8.38
N GLY A 223 4.50 8.01 9.17
CA GLY A 223 5.59 7.05 9.18
C GLY A 223 5.21 5.63 9.62
N THR A 224 3.99 5.42 10.13
CA THR A 224 3.46 4.10 10.50
C THR A 224 2.15 3.74 9.78
N HIS A 225 1.37 4.75 9.39
CA HIS A 225 0.02 4.59 8.87
C HIS A 225 -0.22 5.57 7.70
N SER A 226 0.54 5.38 6.61
CA SER A 226 0.40 6.16 5.39
C SER A 226 -0.33 5.37 4.31
N SER A 227 -1.19 6.04 3.55
CA SER A 227 -1.77 5.49 2.32
C SER A 227 -0.74 5.36 1.17
N LEU A 228 0.41 6.03 1.29
CA LEU A 228 1.44 6.08 0.24
C LEU A 228 2.64 5.15 0.50
N ASP A 229 2.80 4.63 1.73
CA ASP A 229 3.87 3.69 2.08
C ASP A 229 3.39 2.23 1.89
N MET A 230 3.93 1.55 0.87
CA MET A 230 3.60 0.15 0.57
C MET A 230 4.39 -0.86 1.42
N GLY A 231 5.17 -0.38 2.40
CA GLY A 231 5.87 -1.18 3.38
C GLY A 231 7.33 -1.50 3.01
N PRO A 232 8.03 -2.28 3.85
CA PRO A 232 9.48 -2.48 3.74
C PRO A 232 9.89 -3.64 2.83
N ARG A 233 8.94 -4.32 2.18
CA ARG A 233 9.23 -5.51 1.36
C ARG A 233 8.98 -5.19 -0.10
N ALA A 234 9.93 -5.58 -0.95
CA ALA A 234 9.73 -5.50 -2.39
C ALA A 234 8.57 -6.41 -2.82
N ALA A 235 7.84 -5.95 -3.83
CA ALA A 235 6.65 -6.63 -4.30
C ALA A 235 6.44 -6.40 -5.79
N ARG A 236 5.79 -7.38 -6.44
CA ARG A 236 5.16 -7.15 -7.74
C ARG A 236 3.91 -6.33 -7.49
N VAL A 237 3.68 -5.34 -8.33
CA VAL A 237 2.45 -4.56 -8.23
C VAL A 237 1.33 -5.36 -8.86
N ASP A 238 0.30 -5.61 -8.06
CA ASP A 238 -0.88 -6.35 -8.48
C ASP A 238 -2.10 -5.77 -7.78
N ARG A 239 -3.18 -5.56 -8.54
CA ARG A 239 -4.39 -4.85 -8.11
C ARG A 239 -5.03 -5.44 -6.85
N GLU A 240 -4.85 -6.73 -6.61
CA GLU A 240 -5.44 -7.47 -5.51
C GLU A 240 -4.46 -7.74 -4.37
N SER A 241 -3.19 -7.38 -4.53
CA SER A 241 -2.12 -7.59 -3.55
C SER A 241 -2.05 -6.48 -2.48
N ALA A 242 -1.11 -6.65 -1.55
CA ALA A 242 -0.77 -5.63 -0.55
C ALA A 242 -0.04 -4.41 -1.15
N THR A 243 0.40 -4.48 -2.41
CA THR A 243 1.02 -3.38 -3.15
C THR A 243 0.23 -3.14 -4.44
N PRO A 244 -0.95 -2.51 -4.34
CA PRO A 244 -1.91 -2.41 -5.45
C PRO A 244 -1.55 -1.39 -6.53
N TYR A 245 -0.66 -0.46 -6.23
CA TYR A 245 -0.17 0.58 -7.14
C TYR A 245 1.15 1.17 -6.62
N LEU A 246 1.72 2.10 -7.38
CA LEU A 246 2.88 2.91 -7.00
C LEU A 246 2.46 4.38 -6.97
N ALA A 247 2.85 5.09 -5.92
CA ALA A 247 2.59 6.52 -5.83
C ALA A 247 3.51 7.29 -6.79
N THR A 248 2.96 8.21 -7.56
CA THR A 248 3.73 8.93 -8.59
C THR A 248 4.78 9.88 -8.00
N ALA A 249 4.66 10.26 -6.72
CA ALA A 249 5.72 10.94 -5.99
C ALA A 249 7.04 10.14 -5.89
N ASN A 250 7.01 8.83 -6.21
CA ASN A 250 8.17 7.96 -6.23
C ASN A 250 8.02 6.87 -7.30
N LEU A 251 8.07 7.28 -8.58
CA LEU A 251 7.87 6.41 -9.73
C LEU A 251 8.95 6.66 -10.80
N VAL A 252 9.50 5.62 -11.39
CA VAL A 252 10.42 5.69 -12.53
C VAL A 252 10.03 4.66 -13.58
N GLY A 253 10.19 5.00 -14.85
CA GLY A 253 9.87 4.09 -15.94
C GLY A 253 10.41 4.58 -17.28
N ARG A 254 10.23 3.75 -18.31
CA ARG A 254 10.58 4.14 -19.68
C ARG A 254 9.61 5.21 -20.17
N ARG A 255 10.13 6.26 -20.82
CA ARG A 255 9.33 7.33 -21.42
C ARG A 255 8.23 6.78 -22.33
N THR A 256 8.57 5.78 -23.14
CA THR A 256 7.64 5.11 -24.07
C THR A 256 6.46 4.44 -23.37
N VAL A 257 6.61 4.02 -22.11
CA VAL A 257 5.49 3.45 -21.33
C VAL A 257 4.50 4.56 -20.98
N PHE A 258 4.98 5.72 -20.54
CA PHE A 258 4.13 6.86 -20.19
C PHE A 258 3.54 7.58 -21.43
N GLU A 259 4.19 7.50 -22.59
CA GLU A 259 3.62 7.92 -23.87
C GLU A 259 2.48 6.99 -24.32
N ALA A 260 2.63 5.68 -24.13
CA ALA A 260 1.60 4.70 -24.46
C ALA A 260 0.44 4.70 -23.44
N ILE A 261 0.75 4.96 -22.16
CA ILE A 261 -0.18 4.95 -21.03
C ILE A 261 -0.10 6.34 -20.36
N PRO A 262 -0.64 7.40 -21.00
CA PRO A 262 -0.58 8.75 -20.44
C PRO A 262 -1.40 8.83 -19.16
N PHE A 263 -1.00 9.69 -18.23
CA PHE A 263 -1.77 9.95 -17.02
C PHE A 263 -3.16 10.51 -17.37
N PRO A 264 -4.22 10.07 -16.69
CA PRO A 264 -5.56 10.58 -16.95
C PRO A 264 -5.72 12.02 -16.44
N ASP A 265 -6.62 12.77 -17.07
CA ASP A 265 -6.98 14.13 -16.65
C ASP A 265 -7.89 14.10 -15.40
N ARG A 266 -7.27 13.98 -14.22
CA ARG A 266 -7.91 13.99 -12.90
C ARG A 266 -6.92 14.47 -11.83
N SER A 267 -7.46 14.85 -10.67
CA SER A 267 -6.68 15.35 -9.53
C SER A 267 -6.41 14.33 -8.43
N VAL A 268 -6.91 13.10 -8.57
CA VAL A 268 -6.71 12.01 -7.62
C VAL A 268 -6.83 10.66 -8.32
N ALA A 269 -6.09 9.66 -7.82
CA ALA A 269 -6.04 8.29 -8.34
C ALA A 269 -5.51 8.15 -9.77
N GLU A 270 -4.85 9.18 -10.29
CA GLU A 270 -4.10 9.12 -11.54
C GLU A 270 -2.92 8.16 -11.47
N ASP A 271 -2.32 8.01 -10.29
CA ASP A 271 -1.23 7.09 -9.97
C ASP A 271 -1.70 5.62 -9.97
N VAL A 272 -2.87 5.36 -9.37
CA VAL A 272 -3.52 4.05 -9.41
C VAL A 272 -3.86 3.68 -10.84
N ASP A 273 -4.51 4.60 -11.56
CA ASP A 273 -4.96 4.40 -12.93
C ASP A 273 -3.82 4.10 -13.92
N VAL A 274 -2.71 4.85 -13.85
CA VAL A 274 -1.56 4.60 -14.73
C VAL A 274 -0.92 3.24 -14.45
N CYS A 275 -0.76 2.85 -13.18
CA CYS A 275 -0.22 1.55 -12.80
C CYS A 275 -1.11 0.42 -13.32
N TRP A 276 -2.42 0.60 -13.15
CA TRP A 276 -3.42 -0.37 -13.54
C TRP A 276 -3.48 -0.55 -15.05
N ARG A 277 -3.50 0.52 -15.83
CA ARG A 277 -3.46 0.42 -17.29
C ARG A 277 -2.13 -0.12 -17.79
N ALA A 278 -1.02 0.17 -17.11
CA ALA A 278 0.27 -0.42 -17.46
C ALA A 278 0.26 -1.96 -17.28
N ILE A 279 -0.27 -2.44 -16.15
CA ILE A 279 -0.44 -3.88 -15.89
C ILE A 279 -1.36 -4.52 -16.94
N ASP A 280 -2.50 -3.91 -17.26
CA ASP A 280 -3.44 -4.42 -18.27
C ASP A 280 -2.82 -4.46 -19.68
N ALA A 281 -1.91 -3.52 -19.98
CA ALA A 281 -1.14 -3.49 -21.22
C ALA A 281 0.02 -4.51 -21.24
N GLY A 282 0.23 -5.25 -20.15
CA GLY A 282 1.26 -6.30 -20.03
C GLY A 282 2.64 -5.79 -19.62
N TYR A 283 2.77 -4.54 -19.19
CA TYR A 283 4.03 -4.02 -18.63
C TYR A 283 4.30 -4.58 -17.24
N ASP A 284 5.57 -4.77 -16.92
CA ASP A 284 5.99 -5.27 -15.61
C ASP A 284 6.23 -4.10 -14.64
N VAL A 285 5.46 -4.10 -13.55
CA VAL A 285 5.41 -3.01 -12.58
C VAL A 285 5.84 -3.54 -11.20
N VAL A 286 6.89 -2.96 -10.62
CA VAL A 286 7.52 -3.48 -9.40
C VAL A 286 7.77 -2.39 -8.35
N TYR A 287 7.72 -2.79 -7.08
CA TYR A 287 7.99 -1.94 -5.92
C TYR A 287 9.32 -2.29 -5.27
N VAL A 288 10.18 -1.28 -5.05
CA VAL A 288 11.53 -1.38 -4.51
C VAL A 288 11.65 -0.47 -3.28
N PRO A 289 11.56 -1.02 -2.05
CA PRO A 289 11.49 -0.21 -0.83
C PRO A 289 12.79 0.53 -0.49
N GLU A 290 13.91 0.16 -1.12
CA GLU A 290 15.21 0.82 -0.98
C GLU A 290 15.21 2.24 -1.56
N GLY A 291 14.53 2.47 -2.69
CA GLY A 291 14.41 3.79 -3.29
C GLY A 291 13.43 4.65 -2.50
N VAL A 292 13.94 5.50 -1.61
CA VAL A 292 13.11 6.28 -0.70
C VAL A 292 12.97 7.73 -1.16
N VAL A 293 11.73 8.22 -1.13
CA VAL A 293 11.38 9.63 -1.20
C VAL A 293 10.72 10.05 0.11
N GLU A 294 11.13 11.19 0.67
CA GLU A 294 10.54 11.76 1.87
C GLU A 294 9.50 12.82 1.49
N HIS A 295 8.28 12.70 1.99
CA HIS A 295 7.14 13.53 1.62
C HIS A 295 6.74 14.44 2.78
N ASP A 296 6.66 15.74 2.55
CA ASP A 296 6.12 16.69 3.53
C ASP A 296 4.59 16.64 3.48
N TYR A 297 3.96 16.26 4.58
CA TYR A 297 2.50 16.14 4.64
C TYR A 297 1.80 17.46 5.00
N GLY A 298 2.54 18.56 5.15
CA GLY A 298 1.98 19.85 5.50
C GLY A 298 1.37 19.85 6.90
N GLY A 299 0.33 20.66 7.13
CA GLY A 299 -0.38 20.72 8.40
C GLY A 299 -1.55 19.74 8.51
N ASN A 300 -2.22 19.75 9.67
CA ASN A 300 -3.42 18.96 9.90
C ASN A 300 -4.53 19.21 8.85
N PRO A 301 -4.83 20.46 8.41
CA PRO A 301 -5.85 20.71 7.40
C PRO A 301 -5.52 20.06 6.06
N GLU A 302 -4.28 20.16 5.61
CA GLU A 302 -3.78 19.58 4.36
C GLU A 302 -3.91 18.05 4.40
N PHE A 303 -3.45 17.44 5.49
CA PHE A 303 -3.60 16.01 5.75
C PHE A 303 -5.06 15.53 5.65
N LEU A 304 -5.99 16.19 6.34
CA LEU A 304 -7.40 15.77 6.34
C LEU A 304 -8.05 15.95 4.97
N ARG A 305 -7.77 17.04 4.26
CA ARG A 305 -8.27 17.26 2.89
C ARG A 305 -7.79 16.16 1.94
N ARG A 306 -6.51 15.76 2.07
CA ARG A 306 -5.91 14.67 1.29
C ARG A 306 -6.62 13.34 1.56
N ARG A 307 -6.90 13.00 2.83
CA ARG A 307 -7.64 11.78 3.19
C ARG A 307 -9.08 11.75 2.67
N VAL A 308 -9.78 12.90 2.70
CA VAL A 308 -11.10 13.03 2.07
C VAL A 308 -11.00 12.81 0.55
N SER A 309 -9.98 13.36 -0.11
CA SER A 309 -9.76 13.15 -1.55
C SER A 309 -9.51 11.68 -1.88
N TYR A 310 -8.60 11.02 -1.13
CA TYR A 310 -8.26 9.62 -1.31
C TYR A 310 -9.47 8.71 -1.11
N GLY A 311 -10.26 8.91 -0.06
CA GLY A 311 -11.50 8.14 0.15
C GLY A 311 -12.49 8.32 -0.99
N GLY A 312 -12.64 9.53 -1.53
CA GLY A 312 -13.54 9.80 -2.66
C GLY A 312 -13.11 9.10 -3.96
N SER A 313 -11.80 8.94 -4.15
CA SER A 313 -11.23 8.33 -5.35
C SER A 313 -11.53 6.84 -5.51
N GLU A 314 -11.79 6.12 -4.42
CA GLU A 314 -12.14 4.70 -4.53
C GLU A 314 -13.46 4.46 -5.26
N ALA A 315 -14.44 5.36 -5.08
CA ALA A 315 -15.71 5.29 -5.80
C ALA A 315 -15.50 5.48 -7.31
N LEU A 316 -14.60 6.40 -7.69
CA LEU A 316 -14.21 6.62 -9.09
C LEU A 316 -13.60 5.34 -9.67
N LEU A 317 -12.59 4.80 -9.01
CA LEU A 317 -11.89 3.58 -9.45
C LEU A 317 -12.85 2.37 -9.51
N ALA A 318 -13.72 2.21 -8.52
CA ALA A 318 -14.70 1.13 -8.50
C ALA A 318 -15.73 1.23 -9.62
N ARG A 319 -16.07 2.45 -10.08
CA ARG A 319 -16.95 2.65 -11.23
C ARG A 319 -16.26 2.27 -12.55
N GLU A 320 -14.98 2.61 -12.68
CA GLU A 320 -14.23 2.45 -13.93
C GLU A 320 -13.72 1.02 -14.13
N TYR A 321 -13.17 0.42 -13.07
CA TYR A 321 -12.49 -0.87 -13.11
C TYR A 321 -13.28 -1.99 -12.43
N GLY A 322 -14.45 -1.67 -11.88
CA GLY A 322 -15.15 -2.55 -10.96
C GLY A 322 -14.48 -2.62 -9.60
N HIS A 323 -15.11 -3.34 -8.69
CA HIS A 323 -14.57 -3.57 -7.35
C HIS A 323 -14.34 -5.07 -7.16
N PRO A 324 -13.11 -5.59 -7.36
CA PRO A 324 -12.81 -6.97 -7.04
C PRO A 324 -13.07 -7.18 -5.54
N SER A 325 -14.14 -7.92 -5.26
CA SER A 325 -14.53 -8.40 -3.94
C SER A 325 -14.40 -9.91 -4.00
N THR A 326 -13.21 -10.42 -3.71
CA THR A 326 -12.91 -11.86 -3.79
C THR A 326 -13.40 -12.63 -2.57
N VAL A 327 -13.86 -11.94 -1.52
CA VAL A 327 -14.41 -12.56 -0.33
C VAL A 327 -15.53 -11.67 0.19
N ALA A 328 -16.74 -12.20 0.24
CA ALA A 328 -17.71 -11.70 1.19
C ALA A 328 -17.04 -11.83 2.56
N VAL A 329 -16.66 -10.71 3.19
CA VAL A 329 -16.73 -10.65 4.67
C VAL A 329 -18.03 -11.36 4.98
N PRO A 330 -18.11 -12.29 5.95
CA PRO A 330 -19.40 -12.81 6.33
C PRO A 330 -20.19 -11.62 6.86
N VAL A 331 -20.87 -10.93 5.94
CA VAL A 331 -21.97 -10.02 6.16
C VAL A 331 -22.96 -10.81 7.01
N VAL A 332 -23.03 -12.14 6.84
CA VAL A 332 -23.65 -13.11 7.75
C VAL A 332 -23.20 -13.03 9.21
N ALA A 333 -21.92 -12.77 9.53
CA ALA A 333 -21.44 -12.62 10.90
C ALA A 333 -21.76 -11.23 11.49
N LEU A 334 -21.64 -10.16 10.70
CA LEU A 334 -22.05 -8.81 11.10
C LEU A 334 -23.58 -8.71 11.24
N VAL A 335 -24.33 -9.20 10.24
CA VAL A 335 -25.78 -9.37 10.26
C VAL A 335 -26.20 -10.36 11.33
N GLY A 336 -25.45 -11.42 11.59
CA GLY A 336 -25.72 -12.39 12.65
C GLY A 336 -25.59 -11.77 14.03
N VAL A 337 -24.55 -10.97 14.26
CA VAL A 337 -24.38 -10.14 15.46
C VAL A 337 -25.51 -9.14 15.61
N LEU A 338 -25.84 -8.40 14.55
CA LEU A 338 -26.92 -7.41 14.56
C LEU A 338 -28.29 -8.07 14.76
N ALA A 339 -28.51 -9.26 14.18
CA ALA A 339 -29.72 -10.04 14.33
C ALA A 339 -29.84 -10.67 15.72
N LEU A 340 -28.74 -11.16 16.32
CA LEU A 340 -28.72 -11.65 17.70
C LEU A 340 -28.93 -10.53 18.71
N ALA A 341 -28.35 -9.35 18.47
CA ALA A 341 -28.62 -8.16 19.27
C ALA A 341 -30.10 -7.75 19.15
N LEU A 342 -30.65 -7.73 17.93
CA LEU A 342 -32.07 -7.44 17.68
C LEU A 342 -32.99 -8.48 18.35
N LEU A 343 -32.69 -9.78 18.24
CA LEU A 343 -33.44 -10.86 18.88
C LEU A 343 -33.38 -10.76 20.41
N GLY A 344 -32.22 -10.43 20.98
CA GLY A 344 -32.07 -10.18 22.42
C GLY A 344 -32.95 -9.03 22.90
N THR A 345 -33.04 -7.94 22.12
CA THR A 345 -33.93 -6.82 22.44
C THR A 345 -35.42 -7.16 22.33
N LEU A 346 -35.81 -7.99 21.36
CA LEU A 346 -37.19 -8.45 21.19
C LEU A 346 -37.63 -9.45 22.27
N GLN A 347 -36.71 -10.28 22.76
CA GLN A 347 -36.99 -11.34 23.75
C GLN A 347 -36.87 -10.88 25.20
N ARG A 348 -36.45 -9.64 25.48
CA ARG A 348 -36.10 -9.17 26.84
C ARG A 348 -35.12 -10.10 27.57
N ALA A 349 -34.28 -10.78 26.79
CA ALA A 349 -33.18 -11.60 27.31
C ALA A 349 -32.09 -10.68 27.89
N PRO A 350 -31.18 -11.18 28.77
CA PRO A 350 -30.04 -10.38 29.23
C PRO A 350 -29.29 -9.82 28.03
N THR A 351 -28.93 -8.53 28.12
CA THR A 351 -28.26 -7.76 27.08
C THR A 351 -27.01 -8.50 26.61
N VAL A 352 -26.91 -8.79 25.31
CA VAL A 352 -25.64 -9.21 24.70
C VAL A 352 -24.67 -8.05 24.87
N GLU A 353 -23.60 -8.25 25.65
CA GLU A 353 -22.63 -7.20 25.89
C GLU A 353 -21.77 -7.00 24.62
N GLY A 354 -21.18 -5.81 24.45
CA GLY A 354 -20.30 -5.55 23.31
C GLY A 354 -19.11 -6.53 23.22
N LEU A 355 -18.69 -7.09 24.36
CA LEU A 355 -17.65 -8.11 24.46
C LEU A 355 -18.06 -9.44 23.82
N ASP A 356 -19.31 -9.87 23.98
CA ASP A 356 -19.82 -11.14 23.42
C ASP A 356 -19.83 -11.08 21.88
N VAL A 357 -20.19 -9.93 21.33
CA VAL A 357 -20.17 -9.65 19.90
C VAL A 357 -18.75 -9.75 19.33
N VAL A 358 -17.78 -9.09 19.96
CA VAL A 358 -16.38 -9.13 19.51
C VAL A 358 -15.79 -10.53 19.65
N ALA A 359 -16.17 -11.28 20.69
CA ALA A 359 -15.76 -12.67 20.88
C ALA A 359 -16.29 -13.57 19.76
N VAL A 360 -17.56 -13.46 19.37
CA VAL A 360 -18.15 -14.24 18.27
C VAL A 360 -17.51 -13.89 16.92
N LEU A 361 -17.31 -12.61 16.63
CA LEU A 361 -16.61 -12.17 15.42
C LEU A 361 -15.16 -12.69 15.38
N SER A 362 -14.47 -12.69 16.51
CA SER A 362 -13.09 -13.16 16.62
C SER A 362 -12.98 -14.68 16.54
N VAL A 363 -13.94 -15.45 17.06
CA VAL A 363 -13.94 -16.92 17.03
C VAL A 363 -14.37 -17.46 15.66
N GLY A 364 -15.40 -16.88 15.03
CA GLY A 364 -15.88 -17.30 13.71
C GLY A 364 -14.83 -17.20 12.60
N LEU A 365 -13.84 -16.32 12.78
CA LEU A 365 -12.73 -16.14 11.85
C LEU A 365 -11.61 -17.16 12.02
N THR A 366 -11.61 -18.04 13.03
CA THR A 366 -10.38 -18.79 13.44
C THR A 366 -10.12 -20.13 12.76
N VAL A 367 -11.05 -20.71 12.01
CA VAL A 367 -10.88 -22.08 11.49
C VAL A 367 -10.08 -22.06 10.18
N GLY A 368 -8.75 -22.18 10.28
CA GLY A 368 -7.92 -22.61 9.15
C GLY A 368 -8.14 -24.10 8.84
N PRO A 369 -7.80 -24.58 7.63
CA PRO A 369 -8.01 -25.98 7.26
C PRO A 369 -7.27 -26.92 8.24
N ALA A 370 -7.98 -27.95 8.72
CA ALA A 370 -7.47 -28.90 9.73
C ALA A 370 -6.15 -29.57 9.33
N SER A 371 -5.86 -29.66 8.03
CA SER A 371 -4.61 -30.18 7.47
C SER A 371 -3.38 -29.37 7.85
N GLU A 372 -3.48 -28.03 7.90
CA GLU A 372 -2.36 -27.15 8.29
C GLU A 372 -2.04 -27.27 9.78
N LEU A 373 -3.07 -27.41 10.61
CA LEU A 373 -2.94 -27.65 12.05
C LEU A 373 -2.22 -28.97 12.34
N VAL A 374 -2.61 -30.06 11.65
CA VAL A 374 -1.99 -31.37 11.81
C VAL A 374 -0.52 -31.35 11.37
N ALA A 375 -0.22 -30.68 10.26
CA ALA A 375 1.15 -30.53 9.77
C ALA A 375 2.00 -29.67 10.73
N ALA A 376 1.47 -28.55 11.22
CA ALA A 376 2.18 -27.66 12.13
C ALA A 376 2.47 -28.32 13.49
N ARG A 377 1.60 -29.20 14.00
CA ARG A 377 1.85 -30.01 15.22
C ARG A 377 3.08 -30.91 15.10
N ARG A 378 3.45 -31.34 13.89
CA ARG A 378 4.64 -32.19 13.65
C ARG A 378 5.94 -31.38 13.57
N ALA A 379 5.84 -30.08 13.31
CA ALA A 379 6.99 -29.19 13.10
C ALA A 379 7.28 -28.26 14.29
N PHE A 380 6.30 -27.97 15.14
CA PHE A 380 6.43 -27.02 16.25
C PHE A 380 5.95 -27.58 17.58
N ALA A 381 6.56 -27.10 18.67
CA ALA A 381 6.06 -27.35 20.02
C ALA A 381 4.62 -26.80 20.19
N PRO A 382 3.76 -27.42 21.02
CA PRO A 382 2.37 -27.01 21.21
C PRO A 382 2.20 -25.52 21.54
N ALA A 383 3.07 -24.96 22.40
CA ALA A 383 3.04 -23.55 22.75
C ALA A 383 3.26 -22.62 21.54
N LYS A 384 4.18 -22.98 20.63
CA LYS A 384 4.43 -22.21 19.39
C LYS A 384 3.25 -22.27 18.43
N LEU A 385 2.55 -23.40 18.38
CA LEU A 385 1.33 -23.57 17.58
C LEU A 385 0.18 -22.74 18.14
N VAL A 386 -0.08 -22.79 19.45
CA VAL A 386 -1.10 -21.96 20.11
C VAL A 386 -0.80 -20.48 19.87
N ALA A 387 0.46 -20.06 20.02
CA ALA A 387 0.85 -18.69 19.73
C ALA A 387 0.67 -18.31 18.23
N ALA A 388 0.88 -19.23 17.30
CA ALA A 388 0.65 -19.00 15.87
C ALA A 388 -0.84 -18.85 15.55
N LEU A 389 -1.69 -19.68 16.16
CA LEU A 389 -3.15 -19.57 16.03
C LEU A 389 -3.68 -18.29 16.65
N GLY A 390 -3.20 -17.94 17.85
CA GLY A 390 -3.53 -16.67 18.50
C GLY A 390 -3.15 -15.47 17.64
N ARG A 391 -1.95 -15.47 17.04
CA ARG A 391 -1.55 -14.42 16.09
C ARG A 391 -2.45 -14.37 14.87
N SER A 392 -2.79 -15.51 14.27
CA SER A 392 -3.67 -15.57 13.10
C SER A 392 -5.09 -15.07 13.43
N ALA A 393 -5.60 -15.38 14.63
CA ALA A 393 -6.86 -14.84 15.13
C ALA A 393 -6.80 -13.32 15.28
N LEU A 394 -5.82 -12.83 16.04
CA LEU A 394 -5.62 -11.39 16.29
C LEU A 394 -5.44 -10.60 15.00
N SER A 395 -4.67 -11.16 14.06
CA SER A 395 -4.42 -10.56 12.75
C SER A 395 -5.72 -10.44 11.94
N ARG A 396 -6.55 -11.48 11.88
CA ARG A 396 -7.86 -11.43 11.21
C ARG A 396 -8.83 -10.45 11.89
N SER A 397 -8.85 -10.41 13.23
CA SER A 397 -9.64 -9.43 13.98
C SER A 397 -9.18 -8.00 13.69
N TYR A 398 -7.87 -7.76 13.66
CA TYR A 398 -7.28 -6.45 13.33
C TYR A 398 -7.72 -6.00 11.94
N ALA A 399 -7.57 -6.89 10.96
CA ALA A 399 -7.97 -6.67 9.59
C ALA A 399 -9.45 -6.30 9.44
N LEU A 400 -10.33 -7.07 10.08
CA LEU A 400 -11.76 -6.79 10.07
C LEU A 400 -12.08 -5.45 10.74
N ALA A 401 -11.50 -5.19 11.91
CA ALA A 401 -11.68 -3.93 12.65
C ALA A 401 -11.22 -2.74 11.82
N ALA A 402 -10.04 -2.82 11.20
CA ALA A 402 -9.47 -1.76 10.38
C ALA A 402 -10.34 -1.49 9.14
N GLU A 403 -10.84 -2.53 8.47
CA GLU A 403 -11.74 -2.38 7.33
C GLU A 403 -13.08 -1.78 7.74
N LEU A 404 -13.69 -2.27 8.83
CA LEU A 404 -14.95 -1.74 9.32
C LEU A 404 -14.81 -0.29 9.83
N GLY A 405 -13.69 0.02 10.48
CA GLY A 405 -13.36 1.35 10.96
C GLY A 405 -13.14 2.34 9.82
N ARG A 406 -12.51 1.88 8.73
CA ARG A 406 -12.25 2.67 7.52
C ARG A 406 -13.51 3.03 6.73
N TYR A 407 -14.57 2.22 6.78
CA TYR A 407 -15.77 2.46 5.95
C TYR A 407 -17.06 2.71 6.72
N TYR A 408 -17.26 2.16 7.93
CA TYR A 408 -18.59 2.12 8.57
C TYR A 408 -18.65 2.73 9.97
N ALA A 409 -17.57 3.28 10.52
CA ALA A 409 -17.60 3.88 11.85
C ALA A 409 -18.62 5.04 11.95
N LEU A 410 -18.69 5.90 10.93
CA LEU A 410 -19.64 7.02 10.88
C LEU A 410 -21.09 6.54 10.79
N VAL A 411 -21.36 5.57 9.92
CA VAL A 411 -22.70 4.96 9.77
C VAL A 411 -23.10 4.24 11.05
N GLY A 412 -22.18 3.52 11.69
CA GLY A 412 -22.41 2.87 12.98
C GLY A 412 -22.74 3.87 14.09
N ALA A 413 -22.05 5.01 14.13
CA ALA A 413 -22.32 6.06 15.11
C ALA A 413 -23.70 6.71 14.91
N VAL A 414 -24.08 6.99 13.65
CA VAL A 414 -25.42 7.49 13.31
C VAL A 414 -26.49 6.46 13.68
N ALA A 415 -26.28 5.18 13.36
CA ALA A 415 -27.20 4.11 13.71
C ALA A 415 -27.38 4.00 15.24
N ALA A 416 -26.30 4.13 16.01
CA ALA A 416 -26.37 4.12 17.47
C ALA A 416 -27.17 5.31 18.03
N ALA A 417 -26.95 6.51 17.49
CA ALA A 417 -27.69 7.71 17.87
C ALA A 417 -29.19 7.56 17.57
N LEU A 418 -29.55 7.07 16.38
CA LEU A 418 -30.94 6.82 16.00
C LEU A 418 -31.59 5.73 16.85
N ALA A 419 -30.87 4.65 17.18
CA ALA A 419 -31.36 3.59 18.07
C ALA A 419 -31.73 4.16 19.46
N GLY A 420 -30.91 5.08 19.98
CA GLY A 420 -31.20 5.79 21.22
C GLY A 420 -32.47 6.65 21.17
N LEU A 421 -32.75 7.26 20.01
CA LEU A 421 -33.91 8.13 19.82
C LEU A 421 -35.23 7.38 19.57
N VAL A 422 -35.19 6.21 18.91
CA VAL A 422 -36.39 5.47 18.44
C VAL A 422 -36.81 4.35 19.42
N GLY A 423 -36.31 4.37 20.66
CA GLY A 423 -36.71 3.41 21.69
C GLY A 423 -35.97 2.07 21.68
N PHE A 424 -34.90 1.95 20.88
CA PHE A 424 -33.96 0.82 20.87
C PHE A 424 -32.68 1.14 21.66
N GLY A 425 -32.80 1.84 22.80
CA GLY A 425 -31.66 2.31 23.59
C GLY A 425 -30.70 1.21 24.05
N THR A 426 -31.18 -0.03 24.17
CA THR A 426 -30.37 -1.22 24.48
C THR A 426 -29.39 -1.60 23.36
N LEU A 427 -29.61 -1.16 22.11
CA LEU A 427 -28.68 -1.37 20.99
C LEU A 427 -27.64 -0.25 20.85
N ALA A 428 -27.92 0.94 21.39
CA ALA A 428 -27.02 2.09 21.24
C ALA A 428 -25.64 1.83 21.87
N GLY A 429 -25.60 1.26 23.09
CA GLY A 429 -24.37 0.91 23.78
C GLY A 429 -23.49 -0.10 23.00
N PRO A 430 -24.01 -1.27 22.61
CA PRO A 430 -23.29 -2.24 21.79
C PRO A 430 -22.80 -1.67 20.45
N LEU A 431 -23.59 -0.85 19.76
CA LEU A 431 -23.18 -0.22 18.50
C LEU A 431 -22.01 0.76 18.71
N LEU A 432 -22.08 1.61 19.74
CA LEU A 432 -20.98 2.51 20.09
C LEU A 432 -19.72 1.75 20.50
N PHE A 433 -19.86 0.62 21.19
CA PHE A 433 -18.73 -0.25 21.51
C PHE A 433 -18.08 -0.82 20.26
N VAL A 434 -18.86 -1.33 19.30
CA VAL A 434 -18.33 -1.84 18.03
C VAL A 434 -17.63 -0.73 17.24
N VAL A 435 -18.22 0.47 17.15
CA VAL A 435 -17.59 1.63 16.51
C VAL A 435 -16.26 1.98 17.20
N GLY A 436 -16.27 2.07 18.53
CA GLY A 436 -15.07 2.33 19.31
C GLY A 436 -13.99 1.26 19.12
N TRP A 437 -14.38 -0.01 19.07
CA TRP A 437 -13.47 -1.12 18.80
C TRP A 437 -12.87 -1.03 17.39
N CYS A 438 -13.67 -0.80 16.36
CA CYS A 438 -13.20 -0.65 14.98
C CYS A 438 -12.21 0.51 14.79
N LEU A 439 -12.31 1.58 15.60
CA LEU A 439 -11.41 2.72 15.55
C LEU A 439 -10.17 2.53 16.44
N LEU A 440 -10.35 2.05 17.67
CA LEU A 440 -9.28 2.04 18.69
C LEU A 440 -8.47 0.75 18.68
N PHE A 441 -9.06 -0.41 18.39
CA PHE A 441 -8.32 -1.67 18.42
C PHE A 441 -7.20 -1.70 17.35
N PRO A 442 -7.46 -1.32 16.08
CA PRO A 442 -6.39 -1.17 15.10
C PRO A 442 -5.33 -0.14 15.50
N ALA A 443 -5.74 1.03 16.01
CA ALA A 443 -4.82 2.06 16.47
C ALA A 443 -3.87 1.55 17.57
N VAL A 444 -4.40 0.81 18.55
CA VAL A 444 -3.62 0.20 19.62
C VAL A 444 -2.66 -0.85 19.08
N VAL A 445 -3.12 -1.72 18.17
CA VAL A 445 -2.27 -2.74 17.55
C VAL A 445 -1.12 -2.10 16.77
N ASP A 446 -1.39 -1.10 15.93
CA ASP A 446 -0.38 -0.41 15.14
C ASP A 446 0.63 0.31 16.04
N TYR A 447 0.16 0.96 17.11
CA TYR A 447 1.02 1.60 18.10
C TYR A 447 1.97 0.61 18.78
N LEU A 448 1.45 -0.55 19.21
CA LEU A 448 2.25 -1.57 19.90
C LEU A 448 3.26 -2.25 18.97
N LEU A 449 2.93 -2.40 17.68
CA LEU A 449 3.79 -3.01 16.67
C LEU A 449 4.92 -2.07 16.24
N HIS A 450 4.61 -0.81 15.95
CA HIS A 450 5.58 0.13 15.39
C HIS A 450 6.32 0.94 16.45
N ARG A 451 5.76 1.05 17.67
CA ARG A 451 6.31 1.84 18.79
C ARG A 451 6.74 3.25 18.33
N PRO A 452 5.83 4.01 17.73
CA PRO A 452 6.16 5.32 17.19
C PRO A 452 6.58 6.29 18.30
N ARG A 453 7.42 7.28 17.96
CA ARG A 453 7.92 8.31 18.89
C ARG A 453 6.88 9.41 19.16
N VAL A 454 5.66 8.99 19.49
CA VAL A 454 4.52 9.85 19.82
C VAL A 454 3.74 9.19 20.96
N ASP A 455 3.06 9.99 21.79
CA ASP A 455 2.26 9.41 22.86
C ASP A 455 1.02 8.67 22.33
N PRO A 456 0.54 7.63 23.05
CA PRO A 456 -0.55 6.78 22.57
C PRO A 456 -1.85 7.55 22.29
N LEU A 457 -2.15 8.59 23.05
CA LEU A 457 -3.40 9.35 22.92
C LEU A 457 -3.40 10.19 21.66
N ARG A 458 -2.29 10.89 21.38
CA ARG A 458 -2.15 11.64 20.13
C ARG A 458 -2.12 10.70 18.91
N TYR A 459 -1.47 9.54 19.01
CA TYR A 459 -1.50 8.53 17.95
C TYR A 459 -2.94 8.08 17.63
N ALA A 460 -3.69 7.69 18.65
CA ALA A 460 -5.09 7.28 18.49
C ALA A 460 -5.95 8.42 17.93
N TRP A 461 -5.68 9.66 18.32
CA TRP A 461 -6.36 10.85 17.79
C TRP A 461 -6.18 10.98 16.27
N TRP A 462 -4.95 10.91 15.75
CA TRP A 462 -4.73 10.93 14.29
C TRP A 462 -5.33 9.72 13.59
N TYR A 463 -5.26 8.53 14.19
CA TYR A 463 -5.88 7.33 13.63
C TYR A 463 -7.40 7.52 13.44
N VAL A 464 -8.09 8.06 14.45
CA VAL A 464 -9.53 8.34 14.35
C VAL A 464 -9.82 9.42 13.32
N LEU A 465 -9.03 10.51 13.31
CA LEU A 465 -9.21 11.59 12.34
C LEU A 465 -9.00 11.12 10.89
N ASP A 466 -7.97 10.29 10.66
CA ASP A 466 -7.69 9.65 9.38
C ASP A 466 -8.89 8.82 8.90
N ALA A 467 -9.36 7.90 9.74
CA ALA A 467 -10.49 7.03 9.42
C ALA A 467 -11.78 7.81 9.15
N LEU A 468 -12.05 8.88 9.91
CA LEU A 468 -13.25 9.70 9.71
C LEU A 468 -13.14 10.57 8.44
N ALA A 469 -11.99 11.19 8.20
CA ALA A 469 -11.75 12.00 6.99
C ALA A 469 -11.86 11.13 5.73
N TYR A 470 -11.27 9.93 5.76
CA TYR A 470 -11.37 8.96 4.68
C TYR A 470 -12.82 8.56 4.41
N GLN A 471 -13.62 8.28 5.46
CA GLN A 471 -15.05 7.94 5.32
C GLN A 471 -15.84 9.07 4.66
N VAL A 472 -15.65 10.31 5.11
CA VAL A 472 -16.32 11.47 4.49
C VAL A 472 -16.03 11.50 2.99
N GLY A 473 -14.78 11.24 2.61
CA GLY A 473 -14.36 11.02 1.22
C GLY A 473 -15.14 9.91 0.53
N ALA A 474 -15.10 8.70 1.09
CA ALA A 474 -15.73 7.51 0.51
C ALA A 474 -17.23 7.68 0.27
N TYR A 475 -17.98 8.25 1.23
CA TYR A 475 -19.42 8.49 1.07
C TYR A 475 -19.71 9.63 0.09
N ARG A 476 -18.90 10.70 0.09
CA ARG A 476 -19.01 11.77 -0.92
C ARG A 476 -18.76 11.21 -2.31
N GLY A 477 -17.73 10.40 -2.49
CA GLY A 477 -17.41 9.70 -3.73
C GLY A 477 -18.57 8.82 -4.19
N ALA A 478 -19.22 8.11 -3.27
CA ALA A 478 -20.38 7.27 -3.60
C ALA A 478 -21.52 8.06 -4.25
N VAL A 479 -21.82 9.24 -3.72
CA VAL A 479 -22.83 10.16 -4.26
C VAL A 479 -22.37 10.75 -5.58
N THR A 480 -21.13 11.26 -5.64
CA THR A 480 -20.57 11.92 -6.83
C THR A 480 -20.48 10.97 -8.03
N HIS A 481 -20.03 9.73 -7.82
CA HIS A 481 -19.82 8.75 -8.88
C HIS A 481 -20.99 7.77 -9.06
N ARG A 482 -22.05 7.89 -8.23
CA ARG A 482 -23.27 7.06 -8.26
C ARG A 482 -22.98 5.56 -8.16
N THR A 483 -22.06 5.20 -7.28
CA THR A 483 -21.71 3.80 -7.00
C THR A 483 -21.46 3.59 -5.51
N VAL A 484 -21.81 2.41 -5.02
CA VAL A 484 -21.51 1.97 -3.64
C VAL A 484 -20.58 0.76 -3.65
N ALA A 485 -20.02 0.40 -4.81
CA ALA A 485 -19.23 -0.82 -4.97
C ALA A 485 -17.96 -0.80 -4.10
N HIS A 486 -17.34 0.36 -3.91
CA HIS A 486 -16.18 0.55 -3.03
C HIS A 486 -16.52 0.46 -1.53
N LEU A 487 -17.79 0.62 -1.18
CA LEU A 487 -18.27 0.41 0.19
C LEU A 487 -18.56 -1.07 0.48
N ALA A 488 -18.31 -1.99 -0.47
CA ALA A 488 -18.33 -3.41 -0.17
C ALA A 488 -17.01 -3.78 0.51
N PRO A 489 -17.03 -4.45 1.68
CA PRO A 489 -15.81 -4.65 2.45
C PRO A 489 -14.89 -5.62 1.72
N ARG A 490 -13.59 -5.30 1.64
CA ARG A 490 -12.57 -6.20 1.11
C ARG A 490 -11.92 -6.95 2.25
N THR A 491 -11.89 -8.28 2.21
CA THR A 491 -10.80 -8.97 2.91
C THR A 491 -9.61 -9.10 1.96
N ARG A 492 -8.80 -8.04 1.86
CA ARG A 492 -7.47 -8.12 1.20
C ARG A 492 -6.46 -8.99 2.00
N PHE A 493 -6.90 -9.60 3.09
CA PHE A 493 -6.03 -10.09 4.12
C PHE A 493 -5.59 -11.54 3.91
N ALA A 494 -4.62 -11.73 3.02
CA ALA A 494 -3.52 -12.62 3.32
C ALA A 494 -2.51 -11.82 4.16
N LEU A 495 -2.71 -11.75 5.49
CA LEU A 495 -1.80 -11.00 6.35
C LEU A 495 -0.43 -11.66 6.39
N ALA A 496 0.46 -11.20 5.54
CA ALA A 496 1.89 -11.40 5.64
C ALA A 496 2.46 -10.46 6.72
N LEU A 497 2.15 -10.73 8.00
CA LEU A 497 2.99 -10.23 9.10
C LEU A 497 4.37 -10.88 9.01
#